data_AF-A0A8J7Q411-F1
#
_entry.id   AF-A0A8J7Q411-F1
#
_cell.length_a   1.000
_cell.length_b   1.000
_cell.length_c   1.000
_cell.angle_alpha   90.00
_cell.angle_beta   90.00
_cell.angle_gamma   90.00
#
_symmetry.space_group_name_H-M   'P 1'
#
loop_
_entity.id
_entity.type
_entity.pdbx_description
1 polymer ?
#
loop_
_entity_poly.entity_id
_entity_poly.type
_entity_poly.pdbx_seq_one_letter_code
_entity_poly.pdbx_strand_id
1 'polypeptide(L)' 'MKPEEMTDKQTVIDVLQRLPDDASIEDIRYEVETILGILEGLRDADEGRTHSHEEVMEDVRKWLQKSGGQPAPAGNSTRP' A
#
# COMPACT_ATOMS: atom_id res chain seq x y z
N MET A 1 -18.32 -14.06 10.28
CA MET A 1 -17.86 -12.93 11.12
C MET A 1 -18.05 -11.66 10.28
N LYS A 2 -18.53 -10.55 10.86
CA LYS A 2 -18.71 -9.33 10.07
C LYS A 2 -17.33 -8.74 9.73
N PRO A 3 -17.12 -8.15 8.53
CA PRO A 3 -15.84 -7.55 8.15
C PRO A 3 -15.31 -6.50 9.14
N GLU A 4 -16.21 -5.95 9.95
CA GLU A 4 -16.06 -4.80 10.83
C GLU A 4 -15.45 -5.18 12.21
N GLU A 5 -15.20 -6.47 12.45
CA GLU A 5 -14.63 -7.01 13.71
C GLU A 5 -13.27 -7.72 13.51
N MET A 6 -12.70 -7.67 12.30
CA MET A 6 -11.45 -8.36 12.01
C MET A 6 -10.25 -7.55 12.53
N THR A 7 -9.44 -8.17 13.39
CA THR A 7 -8.19 -7.56 13.87
C THR A 7 -7.11 -7.57 12.79
N ASP A 8 -6.14 -6.66 12.84
CA ASP A 8 -4.99 -6.62 11.93
C ASP A 8 -4.28 -7.97 11.81
N LYS A 9 -4.13 -8.69 12.94
CA LYS A 9 -3.57 -10.05 12.97
C LYS A 9 -4.39 -11.01 12.12
N GLN A 10 -5.72 -10.97 12.25
CA GLN A 10 -6.60 -11.86 11.49
C GLN A 10 -6.56 -11.52 10.00
N THR A 11 -6.49 -10.24 9.64
CA THR A 11 -6.31 -9.78 8.26
C THR A 11 -5.04 -10.38 7.64
N VAL A 12 -3.91 -10.28 8.33
CA VAL A 12 -2.63 -10.84 7.86
C VAL A 12 -2.72 -12.36 7.72
N ILE A 13 -3.31 -13.05 8.69
CA ILE A 13 -3.49 -14.51 8.61
C ILE A 13 -4.35 -14.90 7.40
N ASP A 14 -5.44 -14.16 7.13
CA ASP A 14 -6.32 -14.40 6.00
C ASP A 14 -5.61 -14.22 4.65
N VAL A 15 -4.72 -13.22 4.54
CA VAL A 15 -3.87 -13.00 3.37
C VAL A 15 -2.93 -14.19 3.19
N LEU A 16 -2.21 -14.58 4.25
CA LEU A 16 -1.25 -15.68 4.19
C LEU A 16 -1.90 -17.04 3.88
N GLN A 17 -3.15 -17.26 4.30
CA GLN A 17 -3.90 -18.47 4.00
C GLN A 17 -4.28 -18.63 2.51
N ARG A 18 -4.21 -17.54 1.73
CA ARG A 18 -4.51 -17.57 0.28
C ARG A 18 -3.27 -17.78 -0.57
N LEU A 19 -2.08 -17.71 0.02
CA LEU A 19 -0.84 -18.02 -0.67
C LEU A 19 -0.75 -19.52 -0.98
N PRO A 20 -0.11 -19.90 -2.10
CA PRO A 20 0.16 -21.30 -2.38
C PRO A 20 1.19 -21.88 -1.41
N ASP A 21 1.16 -23.20 -1.19
CA ASP A 21 2.05 -23.89 -0.25
C ASP A 21 3.54 -23.79 -0.62
N ASP A 22 3.85 -23.50 -1.90
CA ASP A 22 5.21 -23.31 -2.41
C ASP A 22 5.65 -21.83 -2.44
N ALA A 23 4.86 -20.92 -1.88
CA ALA A 23 5.20 -19.52 -1.75
C ALA A 23 6.55 -19.34 -1.03
N SER A 24 7.43 -18.54 -1.63
CA SER A 24 8.70 -18.21 -1.02
C SER A 24 8.51 -17.21 0.12
N ILE A 25 9.55 -17.06 0.95
CA ILE A 25 9.58 -16.00 1.98
C ILE A 25 9.45 -14.60 1.37
N GLU A 26 9.90 -14.42 0.14
CA GLU A 26 9.79 -13.11 -0.54
C GLU A 26 8.35 -12.83 -1.01
N ASP A 27 7.62 -13.86 -1.46
CA ASP A 27 6.19 -13.73 -1.79
C ASP A 27 5.38 -13.41 -0.53
N ILE A 28 5.68 -14.10 0.58
CA ILE A 28 5.06 -13.82 1.88
C ILE A 28 5.31 -12.38 2.32
N ARG A 29 6.55 -11.88 2.20
CA ARG A 29 6.90 -10.49 2.51
C ARG A 29 6.09 -9.54 1.64
N TYR A 30 6.08 -9.76 0.33
CA TYR A 30 5.40 -8.90 -0.64
C TYR A 30 3.91 -8.75 -0.32
N GLU A 31 3.22 -9.84 -0.01
CA GLU A 31 1.79 -9.78 0.34
C GLU A 31 1.55 -9.01 1.64
N VAL A 32 2.42 -9.19 2.65
CA VAL A 32 2.31 -8.46 3.93
C VAL A 32 2.57 -6.96 3.75
N GLU A 33 3.56 -6.58 2.95
CA GLU A 33 3.84 -5.17 2.66
C GLU A 33 2.70 -4.54 1.83
N THR A 34 2.12 -5.30 0.90
CA THR A 34 0.99 -4.85 0.09
C THR A 34 -0.24 -4.56 0.94
N ILE A 35 -0.64 -5.48 1.82
CA ILE A 35 -1.81 -5.24 2.69
C ILE A 35 -1.55 -4.11 3.70
N LEU A 36 -0.32 -3.96 4.20
CA LEU A 36 0.06 -2.85 5.07
C LEU A 36 -0.14 -1.50 4.35
N GLY A 37 0.33 -1.38 3.10
CA GLY A 37 0.15 -0.16 2.31
C GLY A 37 -1.32 0.17 2.03
N ILE A 38 -2.16 -0.85 1.80
CA ILE A 38 -3.61 -0.65 1.63
C ILE A 38 -4.25 -0.15 2.92
N LEU A 39 -3.95 -0.77 4.06
CA LEU A 39 -4.51 -0.37 5.36
C LEU A 39 -4.07 1.05 5.74
N GLU A 40 -2.81 1.40 5.50
CA GLU A 40 -2.30 2.76 5.68
C GLU A 40 -3.06 3.75 4.78
N GLY A 41 -3.25 3.44 3.50
CA GLY A 41 -3.98 4.29 2.55
C GLY A 41 -5.46 4.47 2.90
N LEU A 42 -6.12 3.43 3.41
CA LEU A 42 -7.51 3.53 3.90
C LEU A 42 -7.60 4.46 5.10
N ARG A 43 -6.69 4.33 6.06
CA ARG A 43 -6.63 5.23 7.22
C ARG A 43 -6.34 6.67 6.81
N ASP A 44 -5.43 6.87 5.85
CA ASP A 44 -5.14 8.20 5.32
C ASP A 44 -6.37 8.82 4.64
N ALA A 45 -7.16 8.03 3.92
CA ALA A 45 -8.42 8.47 3.34
C ALA A 45 -9.44 8.88 4.41
N ASP A 46 -9.61 8.06 5.45
CA ASP A 46 -10.52 8.35 6.57
C ASP A 46 -10.11 9.62 7.34
N GLU A 47 -8.80 9.85 7.48
CA GLU A 47 -8.24 11.03 8.14
C GLU A 47 -8.13 12.26 7.21
N GLY A 48 -8.61 12.15 5.95
CA GLY A 48 -8.61 13.24 4.97
C GLY A 48 -7.23 13.59 4.40
N ARG A 49 -6.22 12.75 4.63
CA ARG A 49 -4.87 12.84 4.02
C ARG A 49 -4.89 12.32 2.58
N THR A 50 -5.72 12.94 1.74
CA THR A 50 -5.83 12.60 0.32
C THR A 50 -5.36 13.75 -0.54
N HIS A 51 -4.85 13.45 -1.74
CA HIS A 51 -4.55 14.43 -2.76
C HIS A 51 -5.69 14.54 -3.77
N SER A 52 -5.93 15.74 -4.27
CA SER A 52 -6.80 15.97 -5.42
C SER A 52 -6.20 15.35 -6.70
N HIS A 53 -7.06 15.14 -7.70
CA HIS A 53 -6.61 14.62 -9.00
C HIS A 53 -5.54 15.53 -9.62
N GLU A 54 -5.73 16.85 -9.56
CA GLU A 54 -4.81 17.85 -10.09
C GLU A 54 -3.43 17.78 -9.43
N GLU A 55 -3.38 17.63 -8.10
CA GLU A 55 -2.14 17.49 -7.33
C GLU A 55 -1.38 16.23 -7.72
N VAL A 56 -2.07 15.08 -7.78
CA VAL A 56 -1.46 13.80 -8.18
C VAL A 56 -0.89 13.89 -9.60
N MET A 57 -1.63 14.46 -10.55
CA MET A 57 -1.17 14.58 -11.94
C MET A 57 0.07 15.49 -12.07
N GLU A 58 0.17 16.52 -11.24
CA GLU A 58 1.34 17.39 -11.20
C GLU A 58 2.58 16.66 -10.64
N ASP A 59 2.41 15.88 -9.58
CA ASP A 59 3.51 15.12 -8.99
C ASP A 59 4.00 14.01 -9.94
N VAL A 60 3.09 13.32 -10.64
CA VAL A 60 3.45 12.35 -11.69
C VAL A 60 4.25 13.02 -12.81
N ARG A 61 3.85 14.23 -13.28
CA ARG A 61 4.62 14.97 -14.29
C ARG A 61 6.03 15.32 -13.82
N LYS A 62 6.16 15.89 -12.62
CA LYS A 62 7.47 16.23 -12.03
C LYS A 62 8.36 15.00 -11.92
N TRP A 63 7.77 13.89 -11.52
CA TRP A 63 8.44 12.62 -11.36
C TRP A 63 8.97 12.09 -12.73
N LEU A 64 8.14 12.06 -13.77
CA LEU A 64 8.54 11.65 -15.12
C LEU A 64 9.67 12.53 -15.69
N GLN A 65 9.68 13.83 -15.37
CA GLN A 65 10.73 14.77 -15.80
C GLN A 65 12.07 14.55 -15.10
N LYS A 66 12.05 14.16 -13.81
CA LYS A 66 13.27 13.97 -13.00
C LYS A 66 13.91 12.59 -13.17
N SER A 67 13.10 11.56 -13.45
CA SER A 67 13.54 10.16 -13.32
C SER A 67 13.81 9.44 -14.64
N GLY A 68 13.82 10.13 -15.79
CA GLY A 68 13.98 9.45 -17.08
C GLY A 68 12.92 8.39 -17.37
N GLY A 69 11.78 8.41 -16.66
CA GLY A 69 10.67 7.47 -16.81
C GLY A 69 10.47 6.41 -15.72
N GLN A 70 11.30 6.32 -14.66
CA GLN A 70 11.12 5.31 -13.59
C GLN A 70 10.29 5.78 -12.36
N PRO A 71 9.06 5.26 -12.08
CA PRO A 71 8.16 5.74 -11.01
C PRO A 71 8.88 5.99 -9.70
N ALA A 72 8.64 7.14 -9.07
CA ALA A 72 9.05 7.34 -7.69
C ALA A 72 8.46 6.15 -6.91
N PRO A 73 9.26 5.45 -6.08
CA PRO A 73 8.71 4.38 -5.27
C PRO A 73 7.50 5.00 -4.56
N ALA A 74 6.35 4.32 -4.62
CA ALA A 74 5.12 4.78 -3.99
C ALA A 74 5.48 5.25 -2.59
N GLY A 75 5.57 6.56 -2.45
CA GLY A 75 6.26 7.15 -1.32
C GLY A 75 5.36 6.93 -0.13
N ASN A 76 5.76 6.04 0.78
CA ASN A 76 5.45 6.28 2.18
C ASN A 76 6.02 7.67 2.45
N SER A 77 5.14 8.67 2.49
CA SER A 77 5.45 10.05 2.84
C SER A 77 6.41 10.02 4.01
N THR A 78 7.62 10.50 3.75
CA THR A 78 8.70 10.84 4.66
C THR A 78 8.32 10.70 6.14
N ARG A 79 8.65 9.56 6.77
CA ARG A 79 8.70 9.46 8.23
C ARG A 79 9.89 10.29 8.74
N PRO A 80 9.75 11.09 9.81
CA PRO A 80 10.88 11.41 10.67
C PRO A 80 11.39 10.16 11.40
#